data_AF-A0A1I0EVG8-F1
#
_entry.id   AF-A0A1I0EVG8-F1
#
_cell.length_a   1.000
_cell.length_b   1.000
_cell.length_c   1.000
_cell.angle_alpha   90.00
_cell.angle_beta   90.00
_cell.angle_gamma   90.00
#
_symmetry.space_group_name_H-M   'P 1'
#
loop_
_entity.id
_entity.type
_entity.pdbx_description
1 polymer ?
#
loop_
_entity_poly.entity_id
_entity_poly.type
_entity_poly.pdbx_seq_one_letter_code
_entity_poly.pdbx_strand_id
1 'polypeptide(L)'
;MPPGAEKQLIVSPAETGRDYCNKLFHMEKEMESLSPEERKKLRLETEKPLLEAFWCWLEKLDPLSGSKLGKAVVYAKNQGTYLENYLLDGRCSISNNLAENSIRPFTTGRKNWMFSDSTKGADASAAVYSVIETAKANGLEPFQYLNFLLMYIPETNFKEHPEELEDMMPWSDFAKEQCSKKRK
;
A
#
# COMPACT_ATOMS: atom_id res chain seq x y z
N MET A 1 -15.82 32.73 -43.53
CA MET A 1 -15.32 32.01 -42.34
C MET A 1 -14.31 30.98 -42.81
N PRO A 2 -13.06 30.97 -42.31
CA PRO A 2 -12.13 29.91 -42.66
C PRO A 2 -12.38 28.64 -41.82
N PRO A 3 -12.33 27.46 -42.43
CA PRO A 3 -12.53 26.16 -41.77
C PRO A 3 -11.21 25.64 -41.18
N GLY A 4 -11.29 24.94 -40.04
CA GLY A 4 -10.29 23.93 -39.67
C GLY A 4 -9.14 24.32 -38.74
N ALA A 5 -9.35 25.22 -37.76
CA ALA A 5 -8.45 25.26 -36.62
C ALA A 5 -8.81 24.12 -35.65
N GLU A 6 -8.18 22.96 -35.79
CA GLU A 6 -8.07 22.01 -34.67
C GLU A 6 -7.45 22.76 -33.51
N LYS A 7 -8.28 23.14 -32.52
CA LYS A 7 -7.78 23.67 -31.26
C LYS A 7 -6.93 22.57 -30.64
N GLN A 8 -5.61 22.71 -30.71
CA GLN A 8 -4.73 22.03 -29.76
C GLN A 8 -5.30 22.33 -28.37
N LEU A 9 -5.88 21.32 -27.73
CA LEU A 9 -6.35 21.40 -26.36
C LEU A 9 -5.14 21.80 -25.54
N ILE A 10 -5.13 23.03 -25.03
CA ILE A 10 -4.10 23.49 -24.11
C ILE A 10 -4.35 22.74 -22.80
N VAL A 11 -3.69 21.58 -22.68
CA VAL A 11 -3.76 20.74 -21.48
C VAL A 11 -3.09 21.50 -20.34
N SER A 12 -3.82 21.73 -19.26
CA SER A 12 -3.26 22.42 -18.09
C SER A 12 -2.18 21.57 -17.42
N PRO A 13 -1.18 22.15 -16.73
CA PRO A 13 -0.18 21.36 -16.01
C PRO A 13 -0.79 20.38 -14.99
N ALA A 14 -1.91 20.75 -14.36
CA ALA A 14 -2.63 19.87 -13.45
C ALA A 14 -3.23 18.66 -14.18
N GLU A 15 -3.75 18.87 -15.38
CA GLU A 15 -4.29 17.82 -16.23
C GLU A 15 -3.18 16.88 -16.74
N THR A 16 -2.05 17.44 -17.19
CA THR A 16 -0.88 16.64 -17.57
C THR A 16 -0.42 15.75 -16.41
N GLY A 17 -0.32 16.29 -15.19
CA GLY A 17 0.05 15.52 -14.00
C GLY A 17 -0.93 14.38 -13.69
N ARG A 18 -2.24 14.66 -13.76
CA ARG A 18 -3.29 13.64 -13.62
C ARG A 18 -3.14 12.54 -14.67
N ASP A 19 -2.84 12.91 -15.91
CA ASP A 19 -2.77 11.96 -17.02
C ASP A 19 -1.54 11.04 -16.90
N TYR A 20 -0.41 11.51 -16.35
CA TYR A 20 0.69 10.64 -15.95
C TYR A 20 0.25 9.59 -14.92
N CYS A 21 -0.44 10.00 -13.86
CA CYS A 21 -0.97 9.08 -12.86
C CYS A 21 -1.95 8.07 -13.48
N ASN A 22 -2.88 8.54 -14.31
CA ASN A 22 -3.86 7.67 -14.97
C ASN A 22 -3.19 6.58 -15.83
N LYS A 23 -2.13 6.94 -16.56
CA LYS A 23 -1.37 5.98 -17.36
C LYS A 23 -0.71 4.91 -16.49
N LEU A 24 -0.09 5.29 -15.38
CA LEU A 24 0.49 4.35 -14.42
C LEU A 24 -0.58 3.39 -13.86
N PHE A 25 -1.71 3.91 -13.38
CA PHE A 25 -2.79 3.06 -12.87
C PHE A 25 -3.42 2.16 -13.94
N HIS A 26 -3.45 2.60 -15.19
CA HIS A 26 -3.92 1.76 -16.30
C HIS A 26 -2.95 0.59 -16.54
N MET A 27 -1.65 0.85 -16.61
CA MET A 27 -0.61 -0.16 -16.76
C MET A 27 -0.67 -1.19 -15.62
N GLU A 28 -0.77 -0.72 -14.37
CA GLU A 28 -0.89 -1.61 -13.20
C GLU A 28 -2.10 -2.54 -13.27
N LYS A 29 -3.23 -2.06 -13.81
CA LYS A 29 -4.43 -2.89 -13.99
C LYS A 29 -4.22 -4.00 -15.00
N GLU A 30 -3.46 -3.76 -16.06
CA GLU A 30 -3.10 -4.79 -17.05
C GLU A 30 -2.17 -5.85 -16.46
N MET A 31 -1.44 -5.51 -15.39
CA MET A 31 -0.48 -6.37 -14.71
C MET A 31 -1.05 -7.11 -13.48
N GLU A 32 -2.34 -6.98 -13.19
CA GLU A 32 -2.95 -7.49 -11.95
C GLU A 32 -2.86 -9.03 -11.85
N SER A 33 -2.93 -9.75 -12.96
CA SER A 33 -2.86 -11.22 -13.01
C SER A 33 -1.45 -11.79 -13.13
N LEU A 34 -0.42 -10.96 -13.29
CA LEU A 34 0.97 -11.40 -13.47
C LEU A 34 1.59 -11.87 -12.16
N SER A 35 2.62 -12.72 -12.27
CA SER A 35 3.45 -13.05 -11.10
C SER A 35 4.19 -11.80 -10.59
N PRO A 36 4.63 -11.77 -9.33
CA PRO A 36 5.42 -10.66 -8.81
C PRO A 36 6.71 -10.39 -9.61
N GLU A 37 7.37 -11.42 -10.11
CA GLU A 37 8.60 -11.33 -10.89
C GLU A 37 8.32 -10.73 -12.28
N GLU A 38 7.28 -11.21 -12.95
CA GLU A 38 6.83 -10.71 -14.26
C GLU A 38 6.36 -9.25 -14.16
N ARG A 39 5.56 -8.94 -13.13
CA ARG A 39 5.10 -7.58 -12.86
C ARG A 39 6.29 -6.66 -12.66
N LYS A 40 7.24 -7.01 -11.79
CA LYS A 40 8.45 -6.21 -11.57
C LYS A 40 9.21 -5.94 -12.87
N LYS A 41 9.42 -6.98 -13.69
CA LYS A 41 10.10 -6.84 -14.97
C LYS A 41 9.38 -5.85 -15.88
N LEU A 42 8.07 -6.01 -16.05
CA LEU A 42 7.27 -5.16 -16.93
C LEU A 42 7.18 -3.72 -16.42
N ARG A 43 7.09 -3.49 -15.11
CA ARG A 43 7.18 -2.16 -14.49
C ARG A 43 8.50 -1.45 -14.87
N LEU A 44 9.62 -2.16 -14.81
CA LEU A 44 10.92 -1.59 -15.20
C LEU A 44 11.02 -1.30 -16.70
N GLU A 45 10.35 -2.07 -17.55
CA GLU A 45 10.34 -1.85 -19.00
C GLU A 45 9.38 -0.72 -19.43
N THR A 46 8.27 -0.52 -18.71
CA THR A 46 7.17 0.36 -19.15
C THR A 46 6.98 1.58 -18.25
N GLU A 47 6.82 1.38 -16.94
CA GLU A 47 6.50 2.44 -15.98
C GLU A 47 7.73 3.27 -15.61
N LYS A 48 8.92 2.65 -15.53
CA LYS A 48 10.15 3.37 -15.20
C LYS A 48 10.46 4.49 -16.22
N PRO A 49 10.41 4.26 -17.55
CA PRO A 49 10.52 5.35 -18.52
C PRO A 49 9.42 6.42 -18.39
N LEU A 50 8.20 6.03 -18.02
CA LEU A 50 7.08 6.97 -17.83
C LEU A 50 7.31 7.86 -16.60
N LEU A 51 7.83 7.30 -15.52
CA LEU A 51 8.21 8.04 -14.31
C LEU A 51 9.37 8.99 -14.57
N GLU A 52 10.39 8.56 -15.32
CA GLU A 52 11.48 9.43 -15.74
C GLU A 52 10.97 10.62 -16.58
N ALA A 53 10.04 10.36 -17.50
CA ALA A 53 9.38 11.42 -18.27
C ALA A 53 8.56 12.35 -17.36
N PHE A 54 7.84 11.81 -16.38
CA PHE A 54 7.10 12.59 -15.37
C PHE A 54 8.04 13.50 -14.58
N TRP A 55 9.15 12.98 -14.06
CA TRP A 55 10.12 13.78 -13.30
C TRP A 55 10.77 14.86 -14.17
N CYS A 56 11.17 14.52 -15.40
CA CYS A 56 11.71 15.49 -16.34
C CYS A 56 10.71 16.62 -16.65
N TRP A 57 9.42 16.28 -16.78
CA TRP A 57 8.35 17.26 -16.95
C TRP A 57 8.15 18.11 -15.68
N LEU A 58 8.12 17.48 -14.51
CA LEU A 58 7.91 18.13 -13.22
C LEU A 58 9.02 19.14 -12.89
N GLU A 59 10.28 18.84 -13.26
CA GLU A 59 11.42 19.74 -13.09
C GLU A 59 11.34 21.00 -13.96
N LYS A 60 10.64 20.95 -15.09
CA LYS A 60 10.46 22.09 -15.99
C LYS A 60 9.31 23.01 -15.58
N LEU A 61 8.50 22.61 -14.61
CA LEU A 61 7.40 23.44 -14.12
C LEU A 61 7.93 24.56 -13.23
N ASP A 62 7.51 25.79 -13.54
CA ASP A 62 7.72 26.96 -12.70
C ASP A 62 6.37 27.48 -12.15
N PRO A 63 5.80 26.79 -11.14
CA PRO A 63 4.50 27.19 -10.58
C PRO A 63 4.65 28.42 -9.68
N LEU A 64 3.63 29.28 -9.71
CA LEU A 64 3.54 30.43 -8.79
C LEU A 64 3.70 29.98 -7.33
N SER A 65 4.56 30.69 -6.59
CA SER A 65 4.79 30.43 -5.17
C SER A 65 3.48 30.48 -4.36
N GLY A 66 3.28 29.51 -3.48
CA GLY A 66 2.07 29.38 -2.66
C GLY A 66 0.82 28.85 -3.39
N SER A 67 0.87 28.67 -4.72
CA SER A 67 -0.24 28.08 -5.48
C SER A 67 -0.47 26.62 -5.11
N LYS A 68 -1.69 26.11 -5.37
CA LYS A 68 -2.02 24.69 -5.18
C LYS A 68 -1.12 23.78 -6.02
N LEU A 69 -0.81 24.20 -7.26
CA LEU A 69 0.11 23.50 -8.15
C LEU A 69 1.54 23.50 -7.58
N GLY A 70 2.02 24.65 -7.08
CA GLY A 70 3.33 24.74 -6.45
C GLY A 70 3.47 23.82 -5.23
N LYS A 71 2.45 23.75 -4.37
CA LYS A 71 2.41 22.80 -3.25
C LYS A 71 2.47 21.34 -3.72
N ALA A 72 1.74 21.00 -4.78
CA ALA A 72 1.75 19.65 -5.33
C ALA A 72 3.10 19.26 -5.94
N VAL A 73 3.75 20.18 -6.67
CA VAL A 73 5.09 19.98 -7.24
C VAL A 73 6.12 19.75 -6.13
N VAL A 74 6.15 20.62 -5.12
CA VAL A 74 7.06 20.48 -3.97
C VAL A 74 6.81 19.16 -3.24
N TYR A 75 5.54 18.80 -3.03
CA TYR A 75 5.19 17.54 -2.40
C TYR A 75 5.70 16.33 -3.20
N ALA A 76 5.44 16.29 -4.51
CA ALA A 76 5.91 15.22 -5.38
C ALA A 76 7.44 15.08 -5.35
N LYS A 77 8.18 16.20 -5.46
CA LYS A 77 9.65 16.19 -5.36
C LYS A 77 10.15 15.62 -4.03
N ASN A 78 9.54 16.04 -2.92
CA ASN A 78 9.90 15.53 -1.59
C ASN A 78 9.61 14.03 -1.40
N GLN A 79 8.66 13.47 -2.16
CA GLN A 79 8.31 12.06 -2.11
C GLN A 79 8.97 11.22 -3.20
N GLY A 80 9.77 11.82 -4.10
CA GLY A 80 10.27 11.14 -5.29
C GLY A 80 11.06 9.86 -5.01
N THR A 81 11.89 9.87 -3.95
CA THR A 81 12.65 8.69 -3.52
C THR A 81 11.76 7.53 -3.09
N TYR A 82 10.55 7.80 -2.59
CA TYR A 82 9.63 6.78 -2.10
C TYR A 82 8.62 6.34 -3.16
N LEU A 83 8.25 7.26 -4.07
CA LEU A 83 7.23 7.03 -5.08
C LEU A 83 7.61 5.90 -6.04
N GLU A 84 8.90 5.63 -6.22
CA GLU A 84 9.40 4.55 -7.07
C GLU A 84 9.65 3.23 -6.33
N ASN A 85 9.46 3.17 -5.00
CA ASN A 85 9.80 1.96 -4.23
C ASN A 85 9.00 0.72 -4.66
N TYR A 86 7.78 0.91 -5.18
CA TYR A 86 6.99 -0.21 -5.69
C TYR A 86 7.61 -0.88 -6.93
N LEU A 87 8.56 -0.24 -7.62
CA LEU A 87 9.32 -0.84 -8.71
C LEU A 87 10.35 -1.87 -8.20
N LEU A 88 10.72 -1.82 -6.91
CA LEU A 88 11.73 -2.71 -6.33
C LEU A 88 11.21 -4.14 -6.16
N ASP A 89 9.90 -4.30 -5.99
CA ASP A 89 9.24 -5.58 -5.72
C ASP A 89 7.82 -5.60 -6.31
N GLY A 90 7.51 -6.60 -7.15
CA GLY A 90 6.19 -6.73 -7.79
C GLY A 90 5.04 -7.04 -6.83
N ARG A 91 5.34 -7.39 -5.57
CA ARG A 91 4.35 -7.55 -4.50
C ARG A 91 3.88 -6.21 -3.94
N CYS A 92 4.66 -5.15 -4.11
CA CYS A 92 4.28 -3.81 -3.66
C CYS A 92 3.16 -3.24 -4.53
N SER A 93 2.16 -2.64 -3.89
CA SER A 93 1.13 -1.85 -4.53
C SER A 93 1.66 -0.47 -4.90
N ILE A 94 1.28 0.06 -6.06
CA ILE A 94 1.59 1.44 -6.48
C ILE A 94 0.99 2.49 -5.54
N SER A 95 -0.09 2.16 -4.82
CA SER A 95 -0.73 3.06 -3.86
C SER A 95 -0.79 2.48 -2.45
N ASN A 96 -0.83 3.37 -1.46
CA ASN A 96 -0.99 3.03 -0.04
C ASN A 96 -2.44 2.73 0.35
N ASN A 97 -3.38 2.70 -0.61
CA ASN A 97 -4.82 2.52 -0.36
C ASN A 97 -5.13 1.29 0.49
N LEU A 98 -4.41 0.19 0.28
CA LEU A 98 -4.58 -1.03 1.08
C LEU A 98 -4.26 -0.77 2.55
N ALA A 99 -3.11 -0.16 2.83
CA ALA A 99 -2.69 0.18 4.19
C ALA A 99 -3.65 1.19 4.85
N GLU A 100 -4.10 2.21 4.11
CA GLU A 100 -5.09 3.17 4.60
C GLU A 100 -6.43 2.52 4.94
N ASN A 101 -6.87 1.55 4.13
CA ASN A 101 -8.10 0.81 4.39
C ASN A 101 -7.94 -0.11 5.61
N SER A 102 -6.81 -0.78 5.78
CA SER A 102 -6.52 -1.64 6.94
C SER A 102 -6.44 -0.87 8.26
N ILE A 103 -5.87 0.34 8.26
CA ILE A 103 -5.76 1.17 9.48
C ILE A 103 -7.05 1.94 9.79
N ARG A 104 -7.97 2.09 8.83
CA ARG A 104 -9.20 2.88 8.99
C ARG A 104 -10.04 2.44 10.20
N PRO A 105 -10.35 1.15 10.42
CA PRO A 105 -11.13 0.71 11.59
C PRO A 105 -10.51 1.14 12.91
N PHE A 106 -9.18 1.06 13.02
CA PHE A 106 -8.44 1.52 14.19
C PHE A 106 -8.58 3.04 14.40
N THR A 107 -8.35 3.84 13.34
CA THR A 107 -8.44 5.30 13.43
C THR A 107 -9.84 5.84 13.72
N THR A 108 -10.88 5.12 13.29
CA THR A 108 -12.27 5.42 13.66
C THR A 108 -12.57 4.93 15.08
N GLY A 109 -12.14 3.71 15.43
CA GLY A 109 -12.38 3.08 16.74
C GLY A 109 -11.78 3.86 17.91
N ARG A 110 -10.55 4.36 17.76
CA ARG A 110 -9.86 5.14 18.81
C ARG A 110 -10.64 6.36 19.30
N LYS A 111 -11.50 6.96 18.47
CA LYS A 111 -12.36 8.09 18.89
C LYS A 111 -13.44 7.66 19.89
N ASN A 112 -13.77 6.38 19.92
CA ASN A 112 -14.80 5.78 20.78
C ASN A 112 -14.20 5.01 21.97
N TRP A 113 -12.87 4.85 22.02
CA TRP A 113 -12.19 4.14 23.11
C TRP A 113 -11.85 5.11 24.24
N MET A 114 -12.76 5.19 25.22
CA MET A 114 -12.68 6.11 26.36
C MET A 114 -11.42 5.96 27.24
N PHE A 115 -10.61 4.91 27.03
CA PHE A 115 -9.41 4.59 27.84
C PHE A 115 -8.12 4.50 27.02
N SER A 116 -8.14 4.88 25.73
CA SER A 116 -6.95 4.88 24.86
C SER A 116 -6.19 6.21 24.90
N ASP A 117 -5.83 6.68 26.10
CA ASP A 117 -5.23 8.00 26.33
C ASP A 117 -3.73 7.96 26.65
N SER A 118 -3.11 6.77 26.61
CA SER A 118 -1.66 6.61 26.85
C SER A 118 -0.93 6.15 25.60
N THR A 119 0.32 6.59 25.44
CA THR A 119 1.24 6.11 24.39
C THR A 119 1.38 4.59 24.44
N LYS A 120 1.56 4.03 25.65
CA LYS A 120 1.60 2.57 25.88
C LYS A 120 0.33 1.85 25.40
N GLY A 121 -0.84 2.44 25.64
CA GLY A 121 -2.11 1.90 25.17
C GLY A 121 -2.23 1.94 23.64
N ALA A 122 -1.73 3.01 23.02
CA ALA A 122 -1.68 3.11 21.56
C ALA A 122 -0.76 2.06 20.95
N ASP A 123 0.43 1.86 21.52
CA ASP A 123 1.42 0.86 21.06
C ASP A 123 0.86 -0.56 21.20
N ALA A 124 0.28 -0.90 22.35
CA ALA A 124 -0.34 -2.20 22.58
C ALA A 124 -1.51 -2.46 21.61
N SER A 125 -2.34 -1.44 21.37
CA SER A 125 -3.46 -1.56 20.43
C SER A 125 -2.95 -1.73 19.00
N ALA A 126 -1.92 -0.99 18.58
CA ALA A 126 -1.32 -1.12 17.26
C ALA A 126 -0.74 -2.53 17.03
N ALA A 127 -0.09 -3.13 18.04
CA ALA A 127 0.42 -4.50 17.97
C ALA A 127 -0.72 -5.52 17.74
N VAL A 128 -1.78 -5.44 18.54
CA VAL A 128 -2.94 -6.36 18.41
C VAL A 128 -3.62 -6.21 17.05
N TYR A 129 -3.85 -4.97 16.58
CA TYR A 129 -4.46 -4.74 15.27
C TYR A 129 -3.54 -5.21 14.13
N SER A 130 -2.23 -5.09 14.27
CA SER A 130 -1.28 -5.62 13.28
C SER A 130 -1.42 -7.13 13.14
N VAL A 131 -1.53 -7.87 14.25
CA VAL A 131 -1.78 -9.33 14.23
C VAL A 131 -3.11 -9.65 13.54
N ILE A 132 -4.18 -8.94 13.88
CA ILE A 132 -5.51 -9.15 13.31
C ILE A 132 -5.53 -8.86 11.80
N GLU A 133 -4.99 -7.72 11.37
CA GLU A 133 -4.99 -7.33 9.95
C GLU A 133 -4.09 -8.25 9.11
N THR A 134 -2.97 -8.71 9.68
CA THR A 134 -2.11 -9.71 9.02
C THR A 134 -2.83 -11.05 8.87
N ALA A 135 -3.58 -11.50 9.89
CA ALA A 135 -4.38 -12.71 9.80
C ALA A 135 -5.47 -12.60 8.70
N LYS A 136 -6.18 -11.47 8.63
CA LYS A 136 -7.17 -11.21 7.58
C LYS A 136 -6.53 -11.20 6.18
N ALA A 137 -5.36 -10.58 6.04
CA ALA A 137 -4.63 -10.51 4.77
C ALA A 137 -4.21 -11.91 4.28
N ASN A 138 -4.02 -12.86 5.19
CA ASN A 138 -3.72 -14.27 4.89
C ASN A 138 -4.98 -15.16 4.80
N GLY A 139 -6.19 -14.59 4.86
CA GLY A 139 -7.45 -15.33 4.71
C GLY A 139 -7.94 -16.04 5.96
N LEU A 140 -7.30 -15.83 7.11
CA LEU A 140 -7.69 -16.45 8.38
C LEU A 140 -8.90 -15.76 9.01
N GLU A 141 -9.61 -16.50 9.86
CA GLU A 141 -10.62 -15.94 10.75
C GLU A 141 -9.90 -15.38 12.00
N PRO A 142 -9.99 -14.07 12.29
CA PRO A 142 -9.19 -13.45 13.36
C PRO A 142 -9.41 -14.03 14.75
N PHE A 143 -10.63 -14.39 15.11
CA PHE A 143 -10.91 -14.95 16.43
C PHE A 143 -10.26 -16.33 16.60
N GLN A 144 -10.39 -17.21 15.61
CA GLN A 144 -9.71 -18.50 15.57
C GLN A 144 -8.19 -18.35 15.63
N TYR A 145 -7.63 -17.42 14.86
CA TYR A 145 -6.19 -17.20 14.86
C TYR A 145 -5.67 -16.68 16.20
N LEU A 146 -6.37 -15.75 16.85
CA LEU A 146 -6.00 -15.29 18.19
C LEU A 146 -6.08 -16.42 19.23
N ASN A 147 -7.12 -17.26 19.16
CA ASN A 147 -7.26 -18.41 20.06
C ASN A 147 -6.14 -19.43 19.83
N PHE A 148 -5.81 -19.71 18.56
CA PHE A 148 -4.69 -20.56 18.17
C PHE A 148 -3.37 -20.04 18.76
N LEU A 149 -3.04 -18.76 18.56
CA LEU A 149 -1.81 -18.19 19.12
C LEU A 149 -1.76 -18.29 20.65
N LEU A 150 -2.86 -17.97 21.34
CA LEU A 150 -2.93 -18.05 22.80
C LEU A 150 -2.86 -19.48 23.35
N MET A 151 -3.28 -20.47 22.56
CA MET A 151 -3.24 -21.87 22.94
C MET A 151 -1.86 -22.50 22.72
N TYR A 152 -1.22 -22.21 21.58
CA TYR A 152 -0.01 -22.92 21.19
C TYR A 152 1.29 -22.16 21.51
N ILE A 153 1.35 -20.83 21.45
CA ILE A 153 2.58 -20.08 21.76
C ILE A 153 3.15 -20.44 23.15
N PRO A 154 2.34 -20.54 24.23
CA PRO A 154 2.88 -20.87 25.55
C PRO A 154 3.58 -22.23 25.64
N GLU A 155 3.23 -23.17 24.74
CA GLU A 155 3.83 -24.51 24.67
C GLU A 155 5.14 -24.53 23.86
N THR A 156 5.45 -23.44 23.14
CA THR A 156 6.70 -23.31 22.38
C THR A 156 7.84 -22.76 23.24
N ASN A 157 9.06 -23.14 22.93
CA ASN A 157 10.27 -22.54 23.50
C ASN A 157 10.84 -21.47 22.56
N PHE A 158 9.98 -20.60 22.03
CA PHE A 158 10.35 -19.61 21.01
C PHE A 158 11.46 -18.62 21.42
N LYS A 159 11.76 -18.52 22.72
CA LYS A 159 12.87 -17.69 23.21
C LYS A 159 14.23 -18.31 22.93
N GLU A 160 14.32 -19.63 22.95
CA GLU A 160 15.54 -20.39 22.63
C GLU A 160 15.52 -20.86 21.17
N HIS A 161 14.31 -21.12 20.63
CA HIS A 161 14.05 -21.62 19.28
C HIS A 161 13.05 -20.74 18.52
N PRO A 162 13.43 -19.53 18.06
CA PRO A 162 12.52 -18.62 17.37
C PRO A 162 11.87 -19.20 16.10
N GLU A 163 12.49 -20.20 15.48
CA GLU A 163 11.98 -20.93 14.32
C GLU A 163 10.64 -21.62 14.60
N GLU A 164 10.32 -21.97 15.85
CA GLU A 164 9.04 -22.59 16.23
C GLU A 164 7.86 -21.63 15.98
N LEU A 165 8.10 -20.32 15.89
CA LEU A 165 7.06 -19.35 15.54
C LEU A 165 6.65 -19.42 14.08
N GLU A 166 7.49 -19.96 13.19
CA GLU A 166 7.18 -20.01 11.76
C GLU A 166 5.89 -20.80 11.50
N ASP A 167 5.69 -21.90 12.22
CA ASP A 167 4.46 -22.69 12.16
C ASP A 167 3.24 -21.94 12.70
N MET A 168 3.46 -20.89 13.49
CA MET A 168 2.39 -20.05 14.04
C MET A 168 2.09 -18.82 13.18
N MET A 169 2.93 -18.51 12.21
CA MET A 169 2.73 -17.35 11.34
C MET A 169 1.47 -17.50 10.50
N PRO A 170 0.80 -16.41 10.14
CA PRO A 170 -0.52 -16.50 9.49
C PRO A 170 -0.45 -17.04 8.05
N TRP A 171 0.74 -17.10 7.46
CA TRP A 171 0.99 -17.71 6.16
C TRP A 171 1.35 -19.20 6.23
N SER A 172 1.59 -19.78 7.42
CA SER A 172 1.95 -21.19 7.57
C SER A 172 0.77 -22.09 7.22
N ASP A 173 1.08 -23.29 6.72
CA ASP A 173 0.04 -24.28 6.39
C ASP A 173 -0.70 -24.75 7.65
N PHE A 174 0.01 -24.86 8.78
CA PHE A 174 -0.56 -25.25 10.06
C PHE A 174 -1.59 -24.22 10.56
N ALA A 175 -1.23 -22.92 10.59
CA ALA A 175 -2.15 -21.88 11.01
C ALA A 175 -3.37 -21.78 10.05
N LYS A 176 -3.14 -21.95 8.74
CA LYS A 176 -4.22 -21.98 7.74
C LYS A 176 -5.18 -23.13 7.96
N GLU A 177 -4.70 -24.34 8.22
CA GLU A 177 -5.56 -25.49 8.46
C GLU A 177 -6.46 -25.29 9.68
N GLN A 178 -5.91 -24.74 10.76
CA GLN A 178 -6.63 -24.55 12.02
C GLN A 178 -7.57 -23.33 12.01
N CYS A 179 -7.21 -22.26 11.29
CA CYS A 179 -7.84 -20.94 11.44
C CYS A 179 -8.54 -20.42 10.17
N SER A 180 -8.60 -21.21 9.10
CA SER A 180 -9.29 -20.80 7.87
C SER A 180 -10.78 -20.58 8.10
N LYS A 181 -11.33 -19.55 7.45
CA LYS A 181 -12.78 -19.30 7.44
C LYS A 181 -13.50 -20.53 6.87
N LYS A 182 -14.19 -21.28 7.73
CA LYS A 182 -15.13 -22.31 7.28
C LYS A 182 -16.19 -21.63 6.41
N ARG A 183 -16.28 -22.02 5.14
CA ARG A 183 -17.36 -21.58 4.24
C ARG A 183 -18.70 -21.93 4.91
N LYS A 184 -19.50 -20.91 5.20
CA LYS A 184 -20.93 -21.08 5.46
C LYS A 184 -21.66 -21.28 4.14
#